data_AF-A0A1E7J426-F1
#
_entry.id   AF-A0A1E7J426-F1
#
_cell.length_a   1.000
_cell.length_b   1.000
_cell.length_c   1.000
_cell.angle_alpha   90.00
_cell.angle_beta   90.00
_cell.angle_gamma   90.00
#
_symmetry.space_group_name_H-M   'P 1'
#
loop_
_entity.id
_entity.type
_entity.pdbx_description
1 polymer ?
#
loop_
_entity_poly.entity_id
_entity_poly.type
_entity_poly.pdbx_seq_one_letter_code
_entity_poly.pdbx_strand_id
1 'polypeptide(L)'
;MNVLRVKCIRCGREWEKDSAVSWGPDDFSSSLCNSCLREVISPVIHKKQLNEGNFDCFGKAGLYCDQSGCKYREWCLRLDKAKC
;
A
#
# COMPACT_ATOMS: atom_id res chain seq x y z
N MET A 1 6.97 -5.00 23.51
CA MET A 1 7.24 -4.74 22.08
C MET A 1 7.19 -3.24 21.89
N ASN A 2 8.18 -2.65 21.23
CA ASN A 2 8.19 -1.22 20.95
C ASN A 2 7.30 -0.95 19.74
N VAL A 3 6.46 0.08 19.84
CA VAL A 3 5.49 0.43 18.81
C VAL A 3 6.03 1.61 18.01
N LEU A 4 6.09 1.46 16.68
CA LEU A 4 6.38 2.55 15.75
C LEU A 4 5.08 3.23 15.34
N ARG A 5 4.99 4.53 15.62
CA ARG A 5 3.94 5.40 15.09
C ARG A 5 4.31 5.81 13.67
N VAL A 6 3.39 5.62 12.74
CA VAL A 6 3.60 5.98 11.34
C VAL A 6 2.54 6.97 10.93
N LYS A 7 2.93 8.03 10.23
CA LYS A 7 2.02 9.02 9.67
C LYS A 7 2.14 9.05 8.16
N CYS A 8 0.99 8.96 7.47
CA CYS A 8 0.95 9.09 6.04
C CYS A 8 1.34 10.52 5.64
N ILE A 9 2.42 10.69 4.88
CA ILE A 9 2.88 12.01 4.44
C ILE A 9 1.89 12.73 3.51
N ARG A 10 0.96 11.99 2.90
CA ARG A 10 0.00 12.54 1.93
C ARG A 10 -1.37 12.83 2.54
N CYS A 11 -1.94 11.90 3.30
CA CYS A 11 -3.30 12.05 3.86
C CYS A 11 -3.34 12.20 5.38
N GLY A 12 -2.19 12.17 6.06
CA GLY A 12 -2.11 12.33 7.51
C GLY A 12 -2.61 11.14 8.33
N ARG A 13 -3.12 10.06 7.73
CA ARG A 13 -3.55 8.84 8.44
C ARG A 13 -2.41 8.31 9.30
N GLU A 14 -2.71 8.02 10.56
CA GLU A 14 -1.76 7.43 11.52
C GLU A 14 -2.08 5.96 11.77
N TRP A 15 -1.04 5.15 11.99
CA TRP A 15 -1.18 3.75 12.40
C TRP A 15 0.06 3.29 13.17
N GLU A 16 -0.08 2.18 13.88
CA GLU A 16 0.96 1.55 14.68
C GLU A 16 1.51 0.30 14.00
N LYS A 17 2.81 0.06 14.13
CA LYS A 17 3.48 -1.16 13.68
C LYS A 17 4.47 -1.63 14.74
N ASP A 18 4.60 -2.95 14.88
CA ASP A 18 5.66 -3.51 15.72
C ASP A 18 7.03 -3.10 15.17
N SER A 19 7.93 -2.70 16.08
CA SER A 19 9.30 -2.33 15.75
C SER A 19 10.29 -3.00 16.70
N ALA A 20 11.41 -3.45 16.13
CA ALA A 20 12.57 -3.88 16.89
C ALA A 20 13.37 -2.70 17.46
N VAL A 21 13.14 -1.49 16.94
CA VAL A 21 13.82 -0.26 17.35
C VAL A 21 13.00 0.45 18.43
N SER A 22 13.68 1.03 19.41
CA SER A 22 13.04 1.91 20.39
C SER A 22 12.80 3.28 19.77
N TRP A 23 11.54 3.70 19.72
CA TRP A 23 11.12 5.01 19.25
C TRP A 23 10.65 5.86 20.44
N GLY A 24 10.96 7.15 20.42
CA GLY A 24 10.45 8.12 21.38
C GLY A 24 8.94 8.37 21.20
N PRO A 25 8.27 8.96 22.21
CA PRO A 25 6.82 9.22 22.17
C PRO A 25 6.38 10.16 21.02
N ASP A 26 7.30 11.03 20.59
CA ASP A 26 7.08 12.03 19.52
C ASP A 26 7.62 11.59 18.15
N ASP A 27 8.23 10.41 18.05
CA ASP A 27 8.82 9.94 16.80
C ASP A 27 7.76 9.37 15.87
N PHE A 28 7.73 9.85 14.63
CA PHE A 28 6.96 9.26 13.54
C PHE A 28 7.85 8.94 12.36
N SER A 29 7.64 7.76 11.77
CA SER A 29 8.17 7.51 10.43
C SER A 29 7.26 8.12 9.37
N SER A 30 7.89 8.69 8.34
CA SER A 30 7.22 9.22 7.15
C SER A 30 7.02 8.11 6.13
N SER A 31 5.78 7.66 5.93
CA SER A 31 5.44 6.63 4.94
C SER A 31 4.17 7.00 4.16
N LEU A 32 3.80 6.23 3.15
CA LEU A 32 2.47 6.31 2.51
C LEU A 32 1.60 5.18 3.05
N CYS A 33 0.34 5.48 3.38
CA CYS A 33 -0.64 4.41 3.61
C CYS A 33 -0.88 3.64 2.29
N ASN A 34 -1.44 2.42 2.34
CA ASN A 34 -1.58 1.60 1.13
C ASN A 34 -2.43 2.28 0.05
N SER A 35 -3.51 2.96 0.44
CA SER A 35 -4.34 3.76 -0.49
C SER A 35 -3.52 4.84 -1.19
N CYS A 36 -2.79 5.69 -0.45
CA CYS A 36 -1.99 6.75 -1.06
C CYS A 36 -0.82 6.19 -1.88
N LEU A 37 -0.18 5.10 -1.44
CA LEU A 37 0.87 4.42 -2.19
C LEU A 37 0.34 3.89 -3.53
N ARG A 38 -0.82 3.23 -3.51
CA ARG A 38 -1.48 2.68 -4.70
C ARG A 38 -1.76 3.78 -5.71
N GLU A 39 -2.34 4.89 -5.28
CA GLU A 39 -2.59 6.02 -6.17
C GLU A 39 -1.30 6.57 -6.80
N VAL A 40 -0.24 6.73 -6.01
CA VAL A 40 1.04 7.26 -6.50
C VAL A 40 1.72 6.31 -7.50
N ILE A 41 1.67 5.00 -7.23
CA ILE A 41 2.36 4.01 -8.07
C ILE A 41 1.52 3.53 -9.27
N SER A 42 0.20 3.70 -9.21
CA SER A 42 -0.73 3.27 -10.26
C SER A 42 -0.29 3.68 -11.65
N PRO A 43 0.01 4.96 -11.96
CA PRO A 43 0.41 5.36 -13.32
C PRO A 43 1.65 4.62 -13.83
N VAL A 44 2.62 4.34 -12.95
CA VAL A 44 3.85 3.62 -13.29
C VAL A 44 3.54 2.16 -13.64
N ILE A 45 2.67 1.53 -12.86
CA ILE A 45 2.29 0.12 -13.10
C ILE A 45 1.41 0.01 -14.33
N HIS A 46 0.42 0.89 -14.51
CA HIS A 46 -0.42 0.97 -15.71
C HIS A 46 0.43 1.07 -16.98
N LYS A 47 1.44 1.95 -16.98
CA LYS A 47 2.41 2.05 -18.08
C LYS A 47 3.18 0.75 -18.32
N LYS A 48 3.62 0.06 -17.25
CA LYS A 48 4.30 -1.23 -17.38
C LYS A 48 3.38 -2.33 -17.92
N GLN A 49 2.14 -2.40 -17.45
CA GLN A 49 1.17 -3.39 -17.94
C GLN A 49 0.95 -3.23 -19.44
N LEU A 50 0.69 -2.00 -19.90
CA LEU A 50 0.53 -1.71 -21.33
C LEU A 50 1.78 -2.04 -22.15
N ASN A 51 2.97 -1.68 -21.65
CA ASN A 51 4.24 -1.98 -22.34
C ASN A 51 4.54 -3.49 -22.42
N GLU A 52 4.08 -4.27 -21.45
CA GLU A 52 4.22 -5.74 -21.43
C GLU A 52 3.11 -6.45 -22.22
N GLY A 53 2.15 -5.72 -22.82
CA GLY A 53 0.99 -6.28 -23.52
C GLY A 53 -0.08 -6.86 -22.58
N ASN A 54 -0.03 -6.55 -21.29
CA ASN A 54 -0.97 -6.97 -20.27
C ASN A 54 -2.18 -6.03 -20.17
N PHE A 55 -3.25 -6.49 -19.52
CA PHE A 55 -4.40 -5.64 -19.20
C PHE A 55 -4.03 -4.48 -18.29
N ASP A 56 -4.57 -3.30 -18.58
CA ASP A 56 -4.48 -2.09 -17.76
C ASP A 56 -5.41 -2.18 -16.52
N CYS A 57 -5.15 -3.14 -15.65
CA CYS A 57 -6.09 -3.55 -14.59
C CYS A 57 -5.57 -3.31 -13.16
N PHE A 58 -4.36 -2.78 -12.99
CA PHE A 58 -3.79 -2.57 -11.65
C PHE A 58 -4.73 -1.73 -10.78
N GLY A 59 -5.02 -2.23 -9.58
CA GLY A 59 -5.91 -1.54 -8.66
C GLY A 59 -7.38 -1.44 -9.11
N LYS A 60 -7.87 -2.34 -9.97
CA LYS A 60 -9.31 -2.38 -10.35
C LYS A 60 -10.05 -3.62 -9.80
N ALA A 61 -9.33 -4.62 -9.29
CA ALA A 61 -9.88 -5.91 -8.87
C ALA A 61 -10.78 -5.87 -7.60
N GLY A 62 -10.67 -4.84 -6.77
CA GLY A 62 -11.43 -4.76 -5.51
C GLY A 62 -11.12 -5.94 -4.58
N LEU A 63 -12.12 -6.82 -4.37
CA LEU A 63 -12.02 -8.01 -3.51
C LEU A 63 -11.63 -9.30 -4.23
N TYR A 64 -11.65 -9.33 -5.57
CA TYR A 64 -11.45 -10.57 -6.33
C TYR A 64 -10.61 -10.37 -7.59
N CYS A 65 -9.65 -11.27 -7.80
CA CYS A 65 -8.82 -11.34 -8.99
C CYS A 65 -8.56 -12.82 -9.33
N ASP A 66 -8.96 -13.20 -10.53
CA ASP A 66 -8.83 -14.53 -11.15
C ASP A 66 -7.41 -14.80 -11.68
N GLN A 67 -6.61 -13.76 -11.93
CA GLN A 67 -5.21 -13.88 -12.32
C GLN A 67 -4.31 -14.24 -11.12
N SER A 68 -4.36 -15.50 -10.69
CA SER A 68 -3.62 -16.03 -9.53
C SER A 68 -2.10 -15.79 -9.61
N GLY A 69 -1.52 -15.84 -10.81
CA GLY A 69 -0.09 -15.59 -11.06
C GLY A 69 0.33 -14.13 -11.24
N CYS A 70 -0.58 -13.16 -11.08
CA CYS A 70 -0.24 -11.76 -11.27
C CYS A 70 0.66 -11.22 -10.14
N LYS A 71 1.85 -10.68 -10.50
CA LYS A 71 2.81 -10.08 -9.55
C LYS A 71 2.24 -8.93 -8.70
N TYR A 72 1.17 -8.29 -9.16
CA TYR A 72 0.50 -7.19 -8.46
C TYR A 72 -0.74 -7.61 -7.68
N ARG A 73 -1.13 -8.89 -7.73
CA ARG A 73 -2.39 -9.40 -7.18
C ARG A 73 -2.58 -9.01 -5.71
N GLU A 74 -1.55 -9.17 -4.89
CA GLU A 74 -1.65 -8.81 -3.47
C GLU A 74 -1.94 -7.33 -3.26
N TRP A 75 -1.33 -6.43 -4.05
CA TRP A 75 -1.57 -5.00 -3.91
C TRP A 75 -2.95 -4.59 -4.41
N CYS A 76 -3.46 -5.28 -5.43
CA CYS A 76 -4.82 -5.09 -5.91
C CYS A 76 -5.86 -5.51 -4.86
N LEU A 77 -5.60 -6.62 -4.14
CA LEU A 77 -6.52 -7.22 -3.16
C LEU A 77 -6.31 -6.76 -1.71
N ARG A 78 -5.19 -6.09 -1.41
CA ARG A 78 -5.00 -5.35 -0.16
C ARG A 78 -5.89 -4.10 -0.20
N LEU A 79 -7.18 -4.31 -0.04
CA LEU A 79 -8.03 -3.28 0.55
C LEU A 79 -7.49 -3.04 1.95
N ASP A 80 -7.32 -1.77 2.31
CA ASP A 80 -6.84 -1.36 3.62
C ASP A 80 -7.48 -2.26 4.67
N LYS A 81 -6.69 -3.13 5.30
CA LYS A 81 -7.00 -3.67 6.63
C LYS A 81 -6.91 -2.50 7.62
N ALA A 82 -7.62 -1.41 7.37
CA ALA A 82 -8.12 -0.52 8.40
C ALA A 82 -9.28 -1.28 9.02
N LYS A 83 -8.96 -2.25 9.88
CA LYS A 83 -9.95 -2.69 10.86
C LYS A 83 -10.14 -1.49 11.79
N CYS A 84 -11.40 -1.05 11.86
CA CYS A 84 -11.96 -0.24 12.92
C CYS A 84 -11.58 -0.76 14.30
#